data_AF-A0A2M6ITX8-F1
#
_entry.id   AF-A0A2M6ITX8-F1
#
_cell.length_a   1.000
_cell.length_b   1.000
_cell.length_c   1.000
_cell.angle_alpha   90.00
_cell.angle_beta   90.00
_cell.angle_gamma   90.00
#
_symmetry.space_group_name_H-M   'P 1'
#
loop_
_entity.id
_entity.type
_entity.pdbx_description
1 polymer ?
#
loop_
_entity_poly.entity_id
_entity_poly.type
_entity_poly.pdbx_seq_one_letter_code
_entity_poly.pdbx_strand_id
1 'polypeptide(L)'
;MFGIKTKLKKLFRNKFITSFTNNGKVSDLMNAFQADEFGHECNIENADLGYGWIHYGLIRQQKPKNILCVGSRHGFIPAVLAQACKDNGFGHVDFVDAGFDSDKKGGWTGVGYWRTKIGRECFKDFGLGDYITLGSFLV
;
A
#
# COMPACT_ATOMS: atom_id res chain seq x y z
N MET A 1 -38.14 -8.82 -39.41
CA MET A 1 -36.72 -8.52 -39.68
C MET A 1 -36.21 -7.55 -38.61
N PHE A 2 -35.67 -8.07 -37.51
CA PHE A 2 -35.08 -7.27 -36.43
C PHE A 2 -33.63 -7.72 -36.25
N GLY A 3 -32.68 -6.77 -36.20
CA GLY A 3 -31.34 -7.06 -35.67
C GLY A 3 -30.15 -6.55 -36.49
N ILE A 4 -30.04 -5.24 -36.75
CA ILE A 4 -28.76 -4.65 -37.24
C ILE A 4 -28.36 -3.36 -36.48
N LYS A 5 -29.14 -2.88 -35.49
CA LYS A 5 -28.81 -1.62 -34.79
C LYS A 5 -28.00 -1.74 -33.50
N THR A 6 -27.49 -2.93 -33.14
CA THR A 6 -26.82 -3.14 -31.84
C THR A 6 -25.30 -3.34 -31.90
N LYS A 7 -24.65 -3.25 -33.08
CA LYS A 7 -23.20 -3.53 -33.18
C LYS A 7 -22.27 -2.34 -33.48
N LEU A 8 -22.76 -1.15 -33.81
CA LEU A 8 -21.87 -0.01 -34.13
C LEU A 8 -21.57 0.97 -32.98
N LYS A 9 -22.23 0.88 -31.82
CA LYS A 9 -21.91 1.76 -30.67
C LYS A 9 -20.70 1.31 -29.84
N LYS A 10 -20.03 0.21 -30.21
CA LYS A 10 -18.89 -0.33 -29.46
C LYS A 10 -17.51 0.12 -30.00
N LEU A 11 -17.45 0.85 -31.12
CA LEU A 11 -16.18 1.12 -31.80
C LEU A 11 -15.65 2.57 -31.68
N PHE A 12 -16.37 3.47 -31.01
CA PHE A 12 -15.89 4.84 -30.78
C PHE A 12 -16.01 5.22 -29.31
N ARG A 13 -15.20 4.56 -28.48
CA ARG A 13 -14.80 5.10 -27.18
C ARG A 13 -13.31 5.47 -27.23
N ASN A 14 -12.96 6.36 -28.16
CA ASN A 14 -11.82 7.25 -27.98
C ASN A 14 -12.15 8.17 -26.79
N LYS A 15 -11.96 7.65 -25.58
CA LYS A 15 -11.63 8.50 -24.44
C LYS A 15 -10.12 8.47 -24.38
N PHE A 16 -9.53 9.52 -24.93
CA PHE A 16 -8.33 10.14 -24.39
C PHE A 16 -8.13 9.72 -22.92
N ILE A 17 -7.20 8.78 -22.68
CA ILE A 17 -6.66 8.53 -21.35
C ILE A 17 -5.67 9.67 -21.12
N THR A 18 -6.18 10.84 -20.74
CA THR A 18 -5.38 11.99 -20.34
C THR A 18 -5.51 12.29 -18.85
N SER A 19 -5.91 11.30 -18.06
CA SER A 19 -5.81 11.38 -16.61
C SER A 19 -5.08 10.16 -16.09
N PHE A 20 -3.77 10.31 -15.92
CA PHE A 20 -2.97 9.49 -15.00
C PHE A 20 -3.46 9.86 -13.59
N THR A 21 -4.65 9.36 -13.21
CA THR A 21 -5.25 9.64 -11.90
C THR A 21 -4.33 9.09 -10.80
N ASN A 22 -4.35 9.72 -9.63
CA ASN A 22 -3.66 9.19 -8.42
C ASN A 22 -4.01 7.72 -8.17
N ASN A 23 -5.20 7.28 -8.60
CA ASN A 23 -5.70 5.92 -8.44
C ASN A 23 -4.78 4.86 -9.05
N GLY A 24 -4.15 5.11 -10.20
CA GLY A 24 -3.21 4.15 -10.80
C GLY A 24 -2.01 3.89 -9.89
N LYS A 25 -1.40 4.96 -9.35
CA LYS A 25 -0.28 4.86 -8.41
C LYS A 25 -0.69 4.23 -7.08
N VAL A 26 -1.93 4.49 -6.63
CA VAL A 26 -2.48 3.88 -5.42
C VAL A 26 -2.69 2.39 -5.62
N SER A 27 -3.29 1.96 -6.73
CA SER A 27 -3.44 0.53 -7.04
C SER A 27 -2.09 -0.17 -7.20
N ASP A 28 -1.09 0.45 -7.81
CA ASP A 28 0.27 -0.11 -7.91
C ASP A 28 0.90 -0.33 -6.52
N LEU A 29 0.77 0.64 -5.62
CA LEU A 29 1.19 0.52 -4.22
C LEU A 29 0.43 -0.60 -3.53
N MET A 30 -0.90 -0.63 -3.64
CA MET A 30 -1.73 -1.66 -3.02
C MET A 30 -1.33 -3.07 -3.48
N ASN A 31 -1.06 -3.26 -4.77
CA ASN A 31 -0.60 -4.54 -5.31
C ASN A 31 0.78 -4.92 -4.78
N ALA A 32 1.74 -3.98 -4.77
CA ALA A 32 3.10 -4.24 -4.31
C ALA A 32 3.16 -4.64 -2.82
N PHE A 33 2.27 -4.09 -2.00
CA PHE A 33 2.19 -4.36 -0.56
C PHE A 33 1.09 -5.36 -0.17
N GLN A 34 0.46 -6.02 -1.16
CA GLN A 34 -0.59 -7.03 -0.97
C GLN A 34 -1.75 -6.56 -0.07
N ALA A 35 -2.27 -5.36 -0.34
CA ALA A 35 -3.28 -4.68 0.48
C ALA A 35 -4.58 -5.47 0.68
N ASP A 36 -4.97 -6.28 -0.31
CA ASP A 36 -6.23 -7.03 -0.31
C ASP A 36 -6.12 -8.40 0.39
N GLU A 37 -4.97 -8.68 1.01
CA GLU A 37 -4.81 -9.89 1.81
C GLU A 37 -5.15 -9.62 3.29
N PHE A 38 -6.22 -10.27 3.78
CA PHE A 38 -6.62 -10.38 5.19
C PHE A 38 -6.89 -9.05 5.94
N GLY A 39 -8.18 -8.70 6.06
CA GLY A 39 -8.66 -7.85 7.17
C GLY A 39 -8.52 -6.33 7.00
N HIS A 40 -8.16 -5.84 5.81
CA HIS A 40 -8.06 -4.41 5.53
C HIS A 40 -9.29 -3.81 4.81
N GLU A 41 -10.22 -4.66 4.35
CA GLU A 41 -11.42 -4.24 3.58
C GLU A 41 -11.07 -3.33 2.39
N CYS A 42 -9.96 -3.62 1.70
CA CYS A 42 -9.49 -2.86 0.56
C CYS A 42 -10.27 -3.20 -0.71
N ASN A 43 -10.21 -2.32 -1.72
CA ASN A 43 -10.65 -2.62 -3.08
C ASN A 43 -9.65 -2.06 -4.09
N ILE A 44 -8.77 -2.92 -4.61
CA ILE A 44 -7.68 -2.54 -5.52
C ILE A 44 -8.21 -1.96 -6.84
N GLU A 45 -9.30 -2.54 -7.38
CA GLU A 45 -9.90 -2.09 -8.65
C GLU A 45 -10.38 -0.63 -8.57
N ASN A 46 -10.89 -0.25 -7.39
CA ASN A 46 -11.38 1.10 -7.11
C ASN A 46 -10.31 2.01 -6.47
N ALA A 47 -9.09 1.53 -6.26
CA ALA A 47 -8.04 2.22 -5.50
C ALA A 47 -8.50 2.66 -4.10
N ASP A 48 -9.32 1.82 -3.46
CA ASP A 48 -9.85 2.05 -2.13
C ASP A 48 -8.96 1.38 -1.07
N LEU A 49 -8.34 2.19 -0.21
CA LEU A 49 -7.47 1.72 0.86
C LEU A 49 -8.21 1.01 2.00
N GLY A 50 -9.54 0.97 2.00
CA GLY A 50 -10.32 0.37 3.09
C GLY A 50 -10.00 1.04 4.43
N TYR A 51 -9.65 0.25 5.44
CA TYR A 51 -9.22 0.78 6.74
C TYR A 51 -7.92 1.62 6.67
N GLY A 52 -7.14 1.51 5.59
CA GLY A 52 -6.00 2.38 5.33
C GLY A 52 -6.38 3.87 5.29
N TRP A 53 -7.61 4.23 4.88
CA TRP A 53 -8.06 5.63 4.90
C TRP A 53 -8.12 6.23 6.30
N ILE A 54 -8.44 5.43 7.31
CA ILE A 54 -8.48 5.88 8.71
C ILE A 54 -7.07 6.27 9.16
N HIS A 55 -6.09 5.40 8.89
CA HIS A 55 -4.68 5.68 9.19
C HIS A 55 -4.17 6.90 8.42
N TYR A 56 -4.39 6.93 7.11
CA TYR A 56 -3.96 8.04 6.26
C TYR A 56 -4.55 9.37 6.75
N GLY A 57 -5.88 9.43 6.92
CA GLY A 57 -6.58 10.63 7.37
C GLY A 57 -6.14 11.11 8.75
N LEU A 58 -5.88 10.20 9.69
CA LEU A 58 -5.40 10.55 11.03
C LEU A 58 -4.01 11.19 10.98
N ILE A 59 -3.07 10.62 10.23
CA ILE A 59 -1.71 11.16 10.09
C ILE A 59 -1.71 12.50 9.36
N ARG A 60 -2.52 12.65 8.31
CA ARG A 60 -2.69 13.91 7.58
C ARG A 60 -3.17 15.06 8.47
N GLN A 61 -4.06 14.76 9.42
CA GLN A 61 -4.63 15.76 10.34
C GLN A 61 -3.76 16.04 11.55
N GLN A 62 -3.31 14.99 12.25
CA GLN A 62 -2.54 15.12 13.49
C GLN A 62 -1.09 15.51 13.24
N LYS A 63 -0.55 15.19 12.05
CA LYS A 63 0.84 15.46 11.65
C LYS A 63 1.86 15.06 12.74
N PRO A 64 1.80 13.82 13.27
CA PRO A 64 2.75 13.41 14.29
C PRO A 64 4.17 13.40 13.73
N LYS A 65 5.13 13.75 14.58
CA LYS A 65 6.55 13.75 14.21
C LYS A 65 7.11 12.33 14.04
N ASN A 66 6.75 11.44 14.96
CA ASN A 66 7.23 10.06 15.00
C ASN A 66 6.03 9.12 15.08
N ILE A 67 6.05 8.05 14.28
CA ILE A 67 5.01 7.03 14.22
C ILE A 67 5.69 5.67 14.35
N LEU A 68 5.29 4.86 15.33
CA LEU A 68 5.72 3.47 15.43
C LEU A 68 4.65 2.57 14.80
N CYS A 69 5.03 1.80 13.80
CA CYS A 69 4.18 0.75 13.21
C CYS A 69 4.76 -0.61 13.57
N VAL A 70 3.97 -1.47 14.22
CA VAL A 70 4.39 -2.80 14.63
C VAL A 70 3.56 -3.86 13.91
N GLY A 71 4.22 -4.71 13.13
CA GLY A 71 3.63 -5.83 12.42
C GLY A 71 2.82 -5.40 11.20
N SER A 72 3.22 -5.85 10.02
CA SER A 72 2.47 -5.62 8.78
C SER A 72 2.97 -6.52 7.66
N ARG A 73 2.85 -7.86 7.77
CA ARG A 73 3.11 -8.87 6.71
C ARG A 73 3.95 -8.37 5.52
N HIS A 74 3.31 -7.84 4.47
CA HIS A 74 3.95 -7.31 3.27
C HIS A 74 4.10 -5.79 3.21
N GLY A 75 3.52 -5.04 4.16
CA GLY A 75 3.84 -3.64 4.43
C GLY A 75 2.78 -2.61 4.08
N PHE A 76 1.54 -3.05 3.84
CA PHE A 76 0.49 -2.13 3.38
C PHE A 76 0.25 -0.96 4.33
N ILE A 77 0.01 -1.21 5.62
CA ILE A 77 -0.22 -0.14 6.60
C ILE A 77 0.98 0.81 6.76
N PRO A 78 2.23 0.35 6.98
CA PRO A 78 3.37 1.26 7.07
C PRO A 78 3.60 2.04 5.75
N ALA A 79 3.30 1.46 4.58
CA ALA A 79 3.33 2.21 3.32
C ALA A 79 2.31 3.36 3.30
N VAL A 80 1.07 3.10 3.75
CA VAL A 80 0.03 4.13 3.88
C VAL A 80 0.43 5.24 4.86
N LEU A 81 1.02 4.88 6.01
CA LEU A 81 1.52 5.85 7.00
C LEU A 81 2.65 6.71 6.42
N ALA A 82 3.63 6.09 5.76
CA ALA A 82 4.75 6.78 5.14
C ALA A 82 4.29 7.71 4.00
N GLN A 83 3.31 7.27 3.21
CA GLN A 83 2.68 8.10 2.17
C GLN A 83 2.00 9.33 2.77
N ALA A 84 1.30 9.20 3.91
CA ALA A 84 0.69 10.33 4.59
C ALA A 84 1.73 11.34 5.12
N CYS A 85 2.85 10.86 5.67
CA CYS A 85 3.99 11.68 6.09
C CYS A 85 4.62 12.40 4.88
N LYS A 86 4.82 11.68 3.77
CA LYS A 86 5.34 12.23 2.51
C LYS A 86 4.48 13.35 1.99
N ASP A 87 3.17 13.14 1.90
CA ASP A 87 2.26 14.17 1.43
C ASP A 87 2.24 15.37 2.38
N ASN A 88 2.58 15.18 3.67
CA ASN A 88 2.61 16.25 4.67
C ASN A 88 3.91 17.05 4.59
N GLY A 89 4.95 16.48 3.95
CA GLY A 89 6.33 16.93 4.09
C GLY A 89 6.82 16.87 5.55
N PHE A 90 6.19 16.06 6.40
CA PHE A 90 6.44 15.99 7.83
C PHE A 90 6.04 14.65 8.43
N GLY A 91 6.81 14.20 9.41
CA GLY A 91 6.62 12.94 10.10
C GLY A 91 7.54 11.84 9.58
N HIS A 92 7.77 10.82 10.39
CA HIS A 92 8.57 9.65 10.04
C HIS A 92 7.99 8.39 10.68
N VAL A 93 8.02 7.28 9.96
CA VAL A 93 7.53 5.98 10.41
C VAL A 93 8.71 5.08 10.78
N ASP A 94 8.76 4.64 12.02
CA ASP A 94 9.59 3.52 12.45
C ASP A 94 8.75 2.25 12.32
N PHE A 95 9.12 1.38 11.39
CA PHE A 95 8.40 0.13 11.14
C PHE A 95 9.18 -1.07 11.67
N VAL A 96 8.54 -1.86 12.53
CA VAL A 96 9.11 -3.07 13.14
C VAL A 96 8.18 -4.24 12.89
N ASP A 97 8.72 -5.39 12.48
CA ASP A 97 7.91 -6.60 12.23
C ASP A 97 8.63 -7.83 12.80
N ALA A 98 7.92 -8.59 13.64
CA ALA A 98 8.44 -9.84 14.22
C ALA A 98 8.33 -11.04 13.26
N GLY A 99 7.59 -10.89 12.15
CA GLY A 99 7.23 -11.89 11.15
C GLY A 99 8.36 -12.27 10.19
N PHE A 100 9.61 -12.30 10.67
CA PHE A 100 10.77 -12.72 9.91
C PHE A 100 10.82 -14.24 9.64
N ASP A 101 9.95 -15.07 10.22
CA ASP A 101 9.97 -16.54 10.02
C ASP A 101 8.55 -17.06 9.75
N SER A 102 8.34 -17.71 8.61
CA SER A 102 7.06 -18.37 8.26
C SER A 102 6.91 -19.75 8.90
N ASP A 103 7.97 -20.34 9.46
CA ASP A 103 7.99 -21.79 9.69
C ASP A 103 8.47 -22.25 11.09
N LYS A 104 8.54 -21.36 12.07
CA LYS A 104 8.78 -21.77 13.47
C LYS A 104 7.45 -22.03 14.18
N LYS A 105 7.29 -23.21 14.79
CA LYS A 105 6.18 -23.52 15.72
C LYS A 105 6.00 -22.35 16.70
N GLY A 106 4.90 -21.61 16.57
CA GLY A 106 4.58 -20.43 17.39
C GLY A 106 4.53 -19.09 16.64
N GLY A 107 4.95 -19.03 15.37
CA GLY A 107 4.78 -17.85 14.55
C GLY A 107 3.33 -17.63 14.14
N TRP A 108 2.76 -16.47 14.48
CA TRP A 108 1.46 -16.03 13.96
C TRP A 108 1.68 -15.23 12.67
N THR A 109 1.28 -15.79 11.54
CA THR A 109 1.12 -15.15 10.21
C THR A 109 2.35 -14.45 9.58
N GLY A 110 3.53 -14.59 10.18
CA GLY A 110 4.80 -14.09 9.63
C GLY A 110 5.11 -14.69 8.25
N VAL A 111 5.61 -13.86 7.34
CA VAL A 111 5.85 -14.24 5.93
C VAL A 111 7.32 -14.15 5.53
N GLY A 112 8.22 -13.72 6.43
CA GLY A 112 9.65 -13.61 6.14
C GLY A 112 10.03 -12.53 5.11
N TYR A 113 9.05 -11.76 4.61
CA TYR A 113 9.21 -10.82 3.49
C TYR A 113 10.36 -9.82 3.71
N TRP A 114 10.48 -9.31 4.93
CA TRP A 114 11.48 -8.33 5.33
C TRP A 114 12.93 -8.88 5.35
N ARG A 115 13.15 -10.21 5.32
CA ARG A 115 14.49 -10.81 5.13
C ARG A 115 14.99 -10.69 3.70
N THR A 116 14.11 -10.43 2.75
CA THR A 116 14.47 -10.40 1.33
C THR A 116 15.03 -9.03 0.95
N LYS A 117 15.82 -8.97 -0.13
CA LYS A 117 16.26 -7.69 -0.70
C LYS A 117 15.05 -6.87 -1.17
N ILE A 118 14.06 -7.53 -1.77
CA ILE A 118 12.82 -6.93 -2.26
C ILE A 118 12.09 -6.22 -1.10
N GLY A 119 11.81 -6.93 0.00
CA GLY A 119 11.13 -6.33 1.16
C GLY A 119 11.92 -5.18 1.81
N ARG A 120 13.25 -5.20 1.77
CA ARG A 120 14.08 -4.09 2.29
C ARG A 120 14.10 -2.86 1.38
N GLU A 121 13.85 -3.03 0.09
CA GLU A 121 13.98 -1.97 -0.90
C GLU A 121 12.62 -1.44 -1.38
N CYS A 122 11.52 -2.19 -1.19
CA CYS A 122 10.22 -1.90 -1.78
C CYS A 122 9.67 -0.49 -1.45
N PHE A 123 9.91 0.05 -0.25
CA PHE A 123 9.48 1.41 0.08
C PHE A 123 10.17 2.49 -0.76
N LYS A 124 11.43 2.26 -1.18
CA LYS A 124 12.19 3.21 -2.00
C LYS A 124 11.62 3.31 -3.42
N ASP A 125 11.09 2.20 -3.96
CA ASP A 125 10.50 2.16 -5.30
C ASP A 125 9.26 3.07 -5.43
N PHE A 126 8.58 3.35 -4.30
CA PHE A 126 7.48 4.30 -4.21
C PHE A 126 7.90 5.70 -3.70
N GLY A 127 9.21 5.92 -3.54
CA GLY A 127 9.77 7.15 -2.99
C GLY A 127 9.30 7.42 -1.56
N LEU A 128 9.11 6.37 -0.76
CA LEU A 128 8.71 6.46 0.65
C LEU A 128 9.92 6.37 1.59
N GLY A 129 11.11 6.00 1.07
CA GLY A 129 12.30 5.71 1.88
C GLY A 129 12.77 6.83 2.81
N ASP A 130 12.48 8.10 2.50
CA ASP A 130 12.82 9.23 3.38
C ASP A 130 11.85 9.39 4.58
N TYR A 131 10.71 8.71 4.53
CA TYR A 131 9.62 8.82 5.50
C TYR A 131 9.40 7.53 6.31
N ILE A 132 10.19 6.49 6.04
CA ILE A 132 10.10 5.22 6.76
C ILE A 132 11.48 4.60 6.99
N THR A 133 11.71 4.14 8.21
CA THR A 133 12.84 3.30 8.58
C THR A 133 12.33 1.91 8.93
N LEU A 134 12.88 0.90 8.26
CA LEU A 134 12.68 -0.49 8.65
C LEU A 134 13.63 -0.80 9.82
N GLY A 135 13.07 -1.00 11.01
CA GLY A 135 13.81 -1.36 12.21
C GLY A 135 14.50 -2.70 12.05
N SER A 136 15.81 -2.75 12.30
CA SER A 136 16.65 -3.94 12.21
C SER A 136 16.60 -4.85 13.45
N PHE A 137 15.68 -4.60 14.37
CA PHE A 137 15.62 -5.30 15.65
C PHE A 137 14.90 -6.64 15.51
N LEU A 138 15.69 -7.69 15.27
CA LEU A 138 15.66 -9.02 15.91
C LEU A 138 16.50 -9.97 15.04
N VAL A 139 17.82 -9.90 15.24
CA VAL A 139 18.78 -10.95 14.85
C VAL A 139 18.49 -12.20 15.66
#